data_AF-A0A4P6MI11-F1
#
_entry.id   AF-A0A4P6MI11-F1
#
_cell.length_a   1.000
_cell.length_b   1.000
_cell.length_c   1.000
_cell.angle_alpha   90.00
_cell.angle_beta   90.00
_cell.angle_gamma   90.00
#
_symmetry.space_group_name_H-M   'P 1'
#
loop_
_entity.id
_entity.type
_entity.pdbx_description
1 polymer ?
#
loop_
_entity_poly.entity_id
_entity_poly.type
_entity_poly.pdbx_seq_one_letter_code
_entity_poly.pdbx_strand_id
1 'polypeptide(L)'
;MALADTPHRRPLTHRLFFAIPVIGWMARDLIYGDKDNIWYALVAFISLWASSALVFGLPGLYIPAVMLVPVIWVVLLLITRG
;
A
#
# COMPACT_ATOMS: atom_id res chain seq x y z
N MET A 1 25.58 36.59 -11.87
CA MET A 1 25.89 35.15 -11.85
C MET A 1 25.33 34.60 -10.55
N ALA A 2 24.05 34.24 -10.45
CA ALA A 2 23.40 33.03 -10.99
C ALA A 2 23.85 31.75 -10.28
N LEU A 3 23.15 31.37 -9.22
CA LEU A 3 22.81 29.98 -8.88
C LEU A 3 21.47 30.01 -8.12
N ALA A 4 20.38 29.95 -8.87
CA ALA A 4 19.09 29.59 -8.31
C ALA A 4 19.15 28.09 -8.01
N ASP A 5 19.45 27.72 -6.77
CA ASP A 5 19.31 26.34 -6.32
C ASP A 5 17.82 25.99 -6.36
N THR A 6 17.48 25.18 -7.35
CA THR A 6 16.13 24.68 -7.58
C THR A 6 15.63 23.93 -6.34
N PRO A 7 14.40 24.20 -5.85
CA PRO A 7 13.83 23.38 -4.78
C PRO A 7 13.68 21.96 -5.32
N HIS A 8 14.34 21.01 -4.66
CA HIS A 8 14.29 19.58 -4.98
C HIS A 8 12.82 19.12 -4.90
N ARG A 9 12.13 19.10 -6.05
CA ARG A 9 10.70 18.81 -6.17
C ARG A 9 10.50 17.32 -5.87
N ARG A 10 10.24 17.00 -4.59
CA ARG A 10 9.98 15.64 -4.12
C ARG A 10 8.91 14.99 -5.01
N PRO A 11 9.13 13.75 -5.48
CA PRO A 11 8.29 13.15 -6.51
C PRO A 11 6.83 13.02 -6.04
N LEU A 12 5.90 13.32 -6.95
CA LEU A 12 4.44 13.35 -6.70
C LEU A 12 3.88 12.07 -6.07
N THR A 13 4.57 10.94 -6.27
CA THR A 13 4.28 9.63 -5.65
C THR A 13 4.32 9.67 -4.12
N HIS A 14 5.28 10.35 -3.50
CA HIS A 14 5.30 10.47 -2.04
C HIS A 14 4.14 11.29 -1.51
N ARG A 15 3.70 12.32 -2.26
CA ARG A 15 2.59 13.18 -1.85
C ARG A 15 1.24 12.47 -1.99
N LEU A 16 1.10 11.56 -2.94
CA LEU A 16 -0.10 10.75 -3.12
C LEU A 16 -0.19 9.61 -2.08
N PHE A 17 0.93 8.99 -1.72
CA PHE A 17 0.98 7.99 -0.63
C PHE A 17 0.70 8.60 0.75
N PHE A 18 1.14 9.84 0.99
CA PHE A 18 0.93 10.55 2.26
C PHE A 18 -0.42 11.27 2.38
N ALA A 19 -1.23 11.33 1.33
CA ALA A 19 -2.52 12.04 1.35
C ALA A 19 -3.72 11.16 1.76
N ILE A 20 -3.52 9.84 1.93
CA ILE A 20 -4.56 8.93 2.42
C ILE A 20 -4.35 8.80 3.93
N PRO A 21 -5.09 9.52 4.81
CA PRO A 21 -4.78 9.59 6.24
C PRO A 21 -4.80 8.24 6.97
N VAL A 22 -5.48 7.23 6.44
CA VAL A 22 -5.53 5.88 7.04
C VAL A 22 -4.34 5.01 6.61
N ILE A 23 -3.96 5.03 5.33
CA ILE A 23 -2.83 4.24 4.82
C ILE A 23 -1.49 4.97 5.02
N GLY A 24 -1.49 6.30 4.99
CA GLY A 24 -0.30 7.14 5.09
C GLY A 24 0.36 7.14 6.46
N TRP A 25 -0.40 6.90 7.55
CA TRP A 25 0.19 6.70 8.88
C TRP A 25 0.90 5.34 8.98
N MET A 26 0.21 4.26 8.58
CA MET A 26 0.77 2.91 8.56
C MET A 26 1.95 2.78 7.59
N ALA A 27 1.90 3.44 6.42
CA ALA A 27 2.98 3.48 5.45
C ALA A 27 4.17 4.31 5.95
N ARG A 28 3.94 5.39 6.72
CA ARG A 28 5.02 6.15 7.36
C ARG A 28 5.74 5.31 8.40
N ASP A 29 4.99 4.62 9.26
CA ASP A 29 5.59 3.76 10.27
C ASP A 29 6.30 2.57 9.61
N LEU A 30 5.81 2.06 8.48
CA LEU A 30 6.47 0.94 7.80
C LEU A 30 7.76 1.34 7.06
N ILE A 31 7.85 2.58 6.56
CA ILE A 31 9.02 3.08 5.82
C ILE A 31 10.09 3.65 6.77
N TYR A 32 9.69 4.26 7.89
CA TYR A 32 10.58 4.93 8.84
C TYR A 32 10.70 4.23 10.20
N GLY A 33 9.88 3.22 10.48
CA GLY A 33 9.88 2.48 11.74
C GLY A 33 10.82 1.28 11.73
N ASP A 34 11.06 0.74 12.92
CA ASP A 34 11.94 -0.40 13.16
C ASP A 34 11.49 -1.66 12.41
N LYS A 35 12.41 -2.63 12.25
CA LYS A 35 12.14 -3.91 11.56
C LYS A 35 10.88 -4.63 12.06
N ASP A 36 10.51 -4.45 13.32
CA ASP A 36 9.34 -5.07 13.92
C ASP A 36 8.01 -4.46 13.46
N ASN A 37 8.05 -3.27 12.85
CA ASN A 37 6.85 -2.58 12.39
C ASN A 37 6.16 -3.27 11.21
N ILE A 38 6.89 -4.08 10.44
CA ILE A 38 6.30 -4.97 9.41
C ILE A 38 5.28 -5.93 10.01
N TRP A 39 5.53 -6.44 11.23
CA TRP A 39 4.65 -7.39 11.89
C TRP A 39 3.38 -6.71 12.37
N TYR A 40 3.48 -5.49 12.93
CA TYR A 40 2.30 -4.71 13.30
C TYR A 40 1.44 -4.37 12.08
N ALA A 41 2.06 -3.98 10.96
CA ALA A 41 1.34 -3.73 9.71
C ALA A 41 0.63 -4.98 9.18
N LEU A 42 1.28 -6.14 9.23
CA LEU A 42 0.70 -7.42 8.80
C LEU A 42 -0.49 -7.83 9.68
N VAL A 43 -0.33 -7.76 11.01
CA VAL A 43 -1.41 -8.07 11.95
C VAL A 43 -2.59 -7.13 11.75
N ALA A 44 -2.35 -5.82 11.64
CA ALA A 44 -3.41 -4.84 11.39
C ALA A 44 -4.16 -5.12 10.08
N PHE A 45 -3.45 -5.48 9.01
CA PHE A 45 -4.06 -5.85 7.74
C PHE A 45 -4.95 -7.11 7.87
N ILE A 46 -4.45 -8.15 8.53
CA ILE A 46 -5.21 -9.40 8.76
C ILE A 46 -6.44 -9.12 9.63
N SER A 47 -6.31 -8.30 10.69
CA SER A 47 -7.44 -7.91 11.54
C SER A 47 -8.51 -7.13 10.79
N LEU A 48 -8.11 -6.21 9.90
CA LEU A 48 -9.03 -5.46 9.06
C LEU A 48 -9.75 -6.37 8.07
N TRP A 49 -9.03 -7.32 7.48
CA TRP A 49 -9.63 -8.31 6.56
C TRP A 49 -10.60 -9.26 7.29
N ALA A 50 -10.22 -9.76 8.47
CA ALA A 50 -11.10 -10.57 9.31
C ALA A 50 -12.37 -9.80 9.71
N SER A 51 -12.22 -8.51 10.05
CA SER A 51 -13.36 -7.64 10.36
C SER A 51 -14.29 -7.45 9.16
N SER A 52 -13.74 -7.32 7.94
CA SER A 52 -14.53 -7.31 6.70
C SER A 52 -15.35 -8.59 6.54
N ALA A 53 -14.77 -9.76 6.83
CA ALA A 53 -15.49 -11.02 6.80
C ALA A 53 -16.60 -11.12 7.87
N LEU A 54 -16.42 -10.51 9.04
CA LEU A 54 -17.46 -10.47 10.08
C LEU A 54 -18.61 -9.51 9.73
N VAL A 55 -18.31 -8.35 9.13
CA VAL A 55 -19.31 -7.32 8.79
C VAL A 55 -20.08 -7.70 7.53
N PHE A 56 -19.40 -8.21 6.51
CA PHE A 56 -20.00 -8.47 5.19
C PHE A 56 -20.17 -9.97 4.88
N GLY A 57 -19.72 -10.86 5.76
CA GLY A 57 -19.79 -12.31 5.57
C GLY A 57 -18.79 -12.82 4.52
N LEU A 58 -19.18 -13.88 3.81
CA LEU A 58 -18.37 -14.48 2.74
C LEU A 58 -17.92 -13.47 1.67
N PRO A 59 -18.75 -12.51 1.18
CA PRO A 59 -18.30 -11.48 0.25
C PRO A 59 -17.08 -10.68 0.75
N GLY A 60 -17.04 -10.35 2.04
CA GLY A 60 -15.93 -9.60 2.65
C GLY A 60 -14.60 -10.35 2.60
N LEU A 61 -14.65 -11.69 2.55
CA LEU A 61 -13.48 -12.55 2.39
C LEU A 61 -13.09 -12.72 0.91
N TYR A 62 -14.07 -12.92 0.01
CA TYR A 62 -13.81 -13.22 -1.40
C TYR A 62 -13.43 -12.01 -2.25
N ILE A 63 -13.95 -10.81 -1.95
CA ILE A 63 -13.67 -9.62 -2.78
C ILE A 63 -12.16 -9.31 -2.87
N PRO A 64 -11.37 -9.30 -1.77
CA PRO A 64 -9.92 -9.10 -1.85
C PRO A 64 -9.22 -10.15 -2.72
N ALA A 65 -9.66 -11.42 -2.65
CA ALA A 65 -9.11 -12.50 -3.47
C ALA A 65 -9.45 -12.32 -4.96
N VAL A 66 -10.67 -11.90 -5.29
CA VAL A 66 -11.07 -11.61 -6.68
C VAL A 66 -10.34 -10.38 -7.22
N MET A 67 -10.11 -9.36 -6.41
CA MET A 67 -9.35 -8.17 -6.80
C MET A 67 -7.86 -8.46 -7.06
N LEU A 68 -7.31 -9.55 -6.52
CA LEU A 68 -5.96 -10.01 -6.87
C LEU A 68 -5.88 -10.61 -8.28
N VAL A 69 -6.98 -11.05 -8.88
CA VAL A 69 -6.98 -11.62 -10.25
C VAL A 69 -6.37 -10.68 -11.29
N PRO A 70 -6.83 -9.41 -11.45
CA PRO A 70 -6.20 -8.49 -12.40
C PRO A 70 -4.74 -8.18 -12.03
N VAL A 71 -4.38 -8.17 -10.74
CA VAL A 71 -3.00 -7.95 -10.29
C VAL A 71 -2.09 -9.07 -10.78
N ILE A 72 -2.50 -10.33 -10.57
CA ILE A 72 -1.75 -11.49 -11.07
C ILE A 72 -1.67 -11.45 -12.59
N TRP A 73 -2.73 -11.07 -13.28
CA TRP A 73 -2.72 -10.89 -14.73
C TRP A 73 -1.65 -9.87 -15.18
N VAL A 74 -1.59 -8.71 -14.53
CA VAL A 74 -0.56 -7.69 -14.80
C VAL A 74 0.85 -8.23 -14.49
N VAL A 75 1.02 -8.94 -13.37
CA VAL A 75 2.31 -9.57 -13.02
C VAL A 75 2.74 -10.57 -14.10
N LEU A 76 1.83 -11.42 -14.57
CA LEU A 76 2.11 -12.38 -15.65
C LEU A 76 2.49 -11.66 -16.94
N LEU A 77 1.78 -10.59 -17.31
CA LEU A 77 2.11 -9.78 -18.48
C LEU A 77 3.48 -9.10 -18.36
N LEU A 78 3.84 -8.62 -17.16
CA LEU A 78 5.15 -8.03 -16.89
C LEU A 78 6.26 -9.07 -17.02
N ILE A 79 6.09 -10.24 -16.40
CA ILE A 79 7.05 -11.35 -16.49
C ILE A 79 7.22 -11.83 -17.93
N THR A 80 6.12 -11.88 -18.70
CA THR A 80 6.15 -12.30 -20.12
C THR A 80 6.87 -11.28 -21.01
N ARG A 81 6.99 -10.02 -20.59
CA ARG A 81 7.63 -8.95 -21.38
C ARG A 81 9.15 -8.84 -21.21
N GLY A 82 9.75 -9.54 -20.24
CA GLY A 82 11.21 -9.55 -20.00
C GLY A 82 11.70 -8.32 -19.26
#